data_AF-A0A956X533-F1
#
_entry.id   AF-A0A956X533-F1
#
_cell.length_a   1.000
_cell.length_b   1.000
_cell.length_c   1.000
_cell.angle_alpha   90.00
_cell.angle_beta   90.00
_cell.angle_gamma   90.00
#
_symmetry.space_group_name_H-M   'P 1'
#
loop_
_entity.id
_entity.type
_entity.pdbx_description
1 polymer ?
#
loop_
_entity_poly.entity_id
_entity_poly.type
_entity_poly.pdbx_seq_one_letter_code
_entity_poly.pdbx_strand_id
1 'polypeptide(L)'
;MLPPELLCNVDPSHQWRPVWRNLPARQVMNGRFSDALCHWRDERVAGVFTNGRSWGKIQLHQGDHPPVKLVLSRKGFDAANGRFPSPILPSGQLCSLPIPDTHPERQKNLRRYAEIQAGDIPLGKLVADLSRERILPTTPTHLDPDLNAASVPRLPGWRPVFGQSGAAETHLQRQGVGPGDLFLFYGWFRQVEVADSRFRYVPNARDWHVLFGWLQVERRIPLTAVADIPPWAADHPHCQRRQPLNPDALYIAREKLALPGVDLPGGGIFPRFHGGLRLTDPASEQRSRWRLPAWFHPVKRSSALSYHGRADRWETAGCRVPENGGARPGICAG
;
A
#
# COMPACT_ATOMS: atom_id res chain seq x y z
N MET A 1 -29.07 -59.45 5.78
CA MET A 1 -28.14 -60.50 6.22
C MET A 1 -26.74 -60.15 5.71
N LEU A 2 -25.75 -60.37 6.57
CA LEU A 2 -24.30 -60.04 6.58
C LEU A 2 -23.51 -60.38 5.29
N PRO A 3 -22.21 -59.97 5.10
CA PRO A 3 -21.24 -59.50 6.11
C PRO A 3 -20.31 -58.29 5.75
N PRO A 4 -19.45 -57.88 6.71
CA PRO A 4 -18.46 -56.79 6.65
C PRO A 4 -16.99 -57.27 6.46
N GLU A 5 -16.06 -56.29 6.48
CA GLU A 5 -14.58 -56.36 6.57
C GLU A 5 -13.74 -56.41 5.27
N LEU A 6 -13.00 -55.33 5.00
CA LEU A 6 -11.53 -55.37 4.95
C LEU A 6 -10.92 -53.96 5.02
N LEU A 7 -9.96 -53.83 5.93
CA LEU A 7 -9.18 -52.66 6.32
C LEU A 7 -8.05 -52.35 5.33
N CYS A 8 -7.66 -51.06 5.34
CA CYS A 8 -6.33 -50.50 5.03
C CYS A 8 -5.77 -50.55 3.59
N ASN A 9 -5.66 -49.37 2.96
CA ASN A 9 -4.37 -48.75 2.62
C ASN A 9 -4.61 -47.55 1.67
N VAL A 10 -4.44 -46.32 2.17
CA VAL A 10 -4.29 -45.15 1.29
C VAL A 10 -2.92 -44.54 1.54
N ASP A 11 -2.07 -44.73 0.54
CA ASP A 11 -0.73 -44.20 0.34
C ASP A 11 -0.70 -42.65 0.46
N PRO A 12 0.18 -42.05 1.27
CA PRO A 12 0.32 -40.60 1.42
C PRO A 12 1.27 -39.96 0.38
N SER A 13 1.39 -40.50 -0.83
CA SER A 13 2.21 -39.92 -1.91
C SER A 13 1.38 -39.37 -3.08
N HIS A 14 0.54 -38.38 -2.82
CA HIS A 14 0.05 -37.48 -3.88
C HIS A 14 0.50 -36.04 -3.60
N GLN A 15 1.71 -35.73 -4.06
CA GLN A 15 2.19 -34.37 -4.23
C GLN A 15 1.29 -33.64 -5.24
N TRP A 16 0.54 -32.65 -4.76
CA TRP A 16 -0.08 -31.64 -5.61
C TRP A 16 1.02 -30.86 -6.34
N ARG A 17 1.21 -31.13 -7.64
CA ARG A 17 2.01 -30.30 -8.55
C ARG A 17 1.10 -29.33 -9.29
N PRO A 18 1.17 -28.00 -9.07
CA PRO A 18 0.53 -27.05 -9.97
C PRO A 18 1.35 -26.94 -11.25
N VAL A 19 0.79 -27.45 -12.34
CA VAL A 19 1.28 -27.25 -13.71
C VAL A 19 0.97 -25.80 -14.12
N TRP A 20 1.98 -24.94 -14.19
CA TRP A 20 1.89 -23.64 -14.88
C TRP A 20 3.18 -23.36 -15.65
N ARG A 21 3.35 -24.04 -16.79
CA ARG A 21 4.35 -23.67 -17.80
C ARG A 21 3.64 -22.91 -18.92
N ASN A 22 4.18 -21.74 -19.23
CA ASN A 22 3.97 -20.94 -20.45
C ASN A 22 2.66 -20.14 -20.56
N LEU A 23 2.73 -18.85 -20.22
CA LEU A 23 1.87 -17.82 -20.83
C LEU A 23 2.75 -16.72 -21.47
N PRO A 24 2.49 -16.31 -22.73
CA PRO A 24 3.30 -15.30 -23.43
C PRO A 24 3.17 -13.88 -22.87
N ALA A 25 4.25 -13.11 -23.01
CA ALA A 25 4.50 -11.79 -22.40
C ALA A 25 3.68 -10.59 -22.94
N ARG A 26 2.42 -10.75 -23.38
CA ARG A 26 1.62 -9.63 -23.93
C ARG A 26 0.21 -9.42 -23.33
N GLN A 27 -0.10 -10.02 -22.19
CA GLN A 27 -1.36 -9.80 -21.45
C GLN A 27 -1.12 -9.33 -19.99
N VAL A 28 -0.21 -8.37 -19.79
CA VAL A 28 0.34 -7.99 -18.46
C VAL A 28 -0.41 -6.80 -17.81
N MET A 29 -1.47 -6.27 -18.41
CA MET A 29 -2.16 -5.05 -17.96
C MET A 29 -3.42 -5.28 -17.09
N ASN A 30 -3.52 -6.40 -16.36
CA ASN A 30 -4.65 -6.66 -15.45
C ASN A 30 -4.19 -7.46 -14.20
N GLY A 31 -4.00 -6.78 -13.06
CA GLY A 31 -4.00 -7.40 -11.72
C GLY A 31 -2.73 -8.08 -11.18
N ARG A 32 -1.69 -8.34 -12.00
CA ARG A 32 -0.63 -9.30 -11.66
C ARG A 32 0.47 -8.87 -10.70
N PHE A 33 0.60 -7.61 -10.30
CA PHE A 33 1.64 -7.27 -9.30
C PHE A 33 1.27 -7.80 -7.89
N SER A 34 -0.03 -8.01 -7.60
CA SER A 34 -0.45 -8.80 -6.43
C SER A 34 -0.05 -10.27 -6.54
N ASP A 35 -0.19 -10.87 -7.73
CA ASP A 35 0.27 -12.23 -8.00
C ASP A 35 1.80 -12.35 -8.01
N ALA A 36 2.50 -11.28 -8.38
CA ALA A 36 3.95 -11.17 -8.27
C ALA A 36 4.37 -11.22 -6.79
N LEU A 37 3.70 -10.48 -5.89
CA LEU A 37 3.92 -10.62 -4.43
C LEU A 37 3.64 -12.05 -3.93
N CYS A 38 2.71 -12.78 -4.55
CA CYS A 38 2.47 -14.20 -4.28
C CYS A 38 3.55 -15.14 -4.87
N HIS A 39 4.21 -14.72 -5.96
CA HIS A 39 5.38 -15.40 -6.55
C HIS A 39 6.67 -15.21 -5.75
N TRP A 40 6.72 -14.29 -4.79
CA TRP A 40 7.80 -14.23 -3.77
C TRP A 40 7.62 -15.35 -2.73
N ARG A 41 7.38 -16.56 -3.22
CA ARG A 41 7.12 -17.77 -2.44
C ARG A 41 8.39 -18.41 -1.88
N ASP A 42 9.54 -17.73 -1.95
CA ASP A 42 10.82 -18.19 -1.39
C ASP A 42 11.51 -17.13 -0.50
N GLU A 43 11.33 -17.34 0.80
CA GLU A 43 12.22 -17.03 1.95
C GLU A 43 12.77 -15.61 2.26
N ARG A 44 12.62 -14.55 1.45
CA ARG A 44 13.53 -13.38 1.61
C ARG A 44 12.93 -11.97 1.57
N VAL A 45 11.77 -11.72 2.20
CA VAL A 45 11.13 -10.38 2.26
C VAL A 45 10.98 -9.86 3.68
N ALA A 46 11.56 -8.69 3.96
CA ALA A 46 11.43 -8.02 5.26
C ALA A 46 10.37 -6.93 5.22
N GLY A 47 9.36 -7.00 6.09
CA GLY A 47 8.27 -6.01 6.18
C GLY A 47 8.54 -4.86 7.15
N VAL A 48 8.42 -3.59 6.75
CA VAL A 48 8.47 -2.40 7.62
C VAL A 48 7.10 -1.70 7.61
N PHE A 49 6.57 -1.32 8.76
CA PHE A 49 5.44 -0.38 8.90
C PHE A 49 5.92 0.79 9.78
N THR A 50 5.22 1.94 9.94
CA THR A 50 5.64 3.09 10.79
C THR A 50 4.64 3.39 11.94
N ASN A 51 5.07 3.25 13.22
CA ASN A 51 4.66 3.87 14.51
C ASN A 51 4.99 3.08 15.81
N GLY A 52 6.05 3.49 16.53
CA GLY A 52 6.30 3.29 17.97
C GLY A 52 6.87 1.96 18.53
N ARG A 53 8.21 1.91 18.73
CA ARG A 53 9.04 1.06 19.65
C ARG A 53 9.50 -0.37 19.25
N SER A 54 10.75 -0.38 18.76
CA SER A 54 11.96 -1.16 19.13
C SER A 54 12.20 -2.65 18.76
N TRP A 55 13.36 -2.82 18.07
CA TRP A 55 14.34 -3.91 17.91
C TRP A 55 14.11 -5.11 16.97
N GLY A 56 15.12 -5.32 16.10
CA GLY A 56 15.38 -6.52 15.28
C GLY A 56 15.94 -6.18 13.88
N LYS A 57 17.28 -6.27 13.68
CA LYS A 57 17.93 -6.33 12.34
C LYS A 57 18.20 -7.80 12.01
N ILE A 58 18.11 -8.22 10.74
CA ILE A 58 18.97 -9.23 10.07
C ILE A 58 18.69 -9.27 8.54
N GLN A 59 19.76 -9.44 7.75
CA GLN A 59 19.84 -9.56 6.29
C GLN A 59 19.67 -11.02 5.81
N LEU A 60 19.33 -11.24 4.53
CA LEU A 60 19.43 -12.56 3.87
C LEU A 60 20.06 -12.45 2.46
N HIS A 61 20.86 -13.46 2.11
CA HIS A 61 21.58 -13.64 0.84
C HIS A 61 20.94 -14.72 -0.05
N GLN A 62 20.87 -14.48 -1.37
CA GLN A 62 21.33 -15.39 -2.47
C GLN A 62 20.99 -14.79 -3.86
N GLY A 63 21.99 -14.70 -4.74
CA GLY A 63 21.93 -14.01 -6.05
C GLY A 63 22.45 -12.56 -5.94
N ASP A 64 23.03 -12.02 -7.03
CA ASP A 64 23.69 -10.70 -7.10
C ASP A 64 22.78 -9.48 -6.82
N HIS A 65 21.59 -9.70 -6.27
CA HIS A 65 20.64 -8.66 -5.89
C HIS A 65 20.56 -8.53 -4.37
N PRO A 66 20.76 -7.32 -3.81
CA PRO A 66 20.65 -7.10 -2.37
C PRO A 66 19.23 -7.40 -1.86
N PRO A 67 19.07 -7.84 -0.60
CA PRO A 67 17.76 -8.12 -0.02
C PRO A 67 16.86 -6.88 -0.03
N VAL A 68 15.60 -7.07 -0.43
CA VAL A 68 14.58 -6.01 -0.52
C VAL A 68 13.73 -6.00 0.75
N LYS A 69 13.63 -4.86 1.43
CA LYS A 69 12.61 -4.65 2.46
C LYS A 69 11.32 -4.18 1.79
N LEU A 70 10.25 -4.89 2.03
CA LEU A 70 8.89 -4.47 1.78
C LEU A 70 8.44 -3.48 2.88
N VAL A 71 7.83 -2.37 2.51
CA VAL A 71 7.28 -1.40 3.47
C VAL A 71 5.79 -1.26 3.21
N LEU A 72 4.94 -1.72 4.12
CA LEU A 72 3.51 -1.38 4.06
C LEU A 72 3.36 0.04 4.60
N SER A 73 2.84 0.96 3.79
CA SER A 73 2.74 2.37 4.16
C SER A 73 1.31 2.85 4.01
N ARG A 74 0.68 3.21 5.14
CA ARG A 74 -0.68 3.76 5.12
C ARG A 74 -0.65 5.18 4.58
N LYS A 75 -1.47 5.46 3.57
CA LYS A 75 -1.57 6.78 2.94
C LYS A 75 -2.99 7.13 2.55
N GLY A 76 -3.19 8.41 2.22
CA GLY A 76 -4.48 9.00 1.91
C GLY A 76 -5.39 9.19 3.12
N PHE A 77 -6.68 9.36 2.87
CA PHE A 77 -7.67 9.67 3.91
C PHE A 77 -7.75 8.59 5.00
N ASP A 78 -7.96 9.05 6.23
CA ASP A 78 -8.16 8.23 7.41
C ASP A 78 -9.19 8.84 8.37
N ALA A 79 -9.33 8.26 9.56
CA ALA A 79 -10.28 8.73 10.56
C ALA A 79 -9.91 10.11 11.15
N ALA A 80 -8.64 10.53 11.07
CA ALA A 80 -8.17 11.82 11.54
C ALA A 80 -8.14 12.86 10.39
N ASN A 81 -7.67 12.45 9.21
CA ASN A 81 -7.41 13.27 8.04
C ASN A 81 -8.43 12.98 6.92
N GLY A 82 -9.19 13.97 6.50
CA GLY A 82 -10.25 13.81 5.49
C GLY A 82 -11.54 13.17 6.03
N ARG A 83 -11.42 12.14 6.87
CA ARG A 83 -12.50 11.49 7.66
C ARG A 83 -13.51 10.66 6.87
N PHE A 84 -13.16 10.21 5.66
CA PHE A 84 -14.00 9.32 4.85
C PHE A 84 -13.18 8.42 3.92
N PRO A 85 -13.73 7.30 3.41
CA PRO A 85 -13.00 6.38 2.54
C PRO A 85 -12.66 6.97 1.17
N SER A 86 -11.51 6.60 0.62
CA SER A 86 -11.22 6.77 -0.80
C SER A 86 -12.20 5.95 -1.66
N PRO A 87 -12.65 6.45 -2.82
CA PRO A 87 -13.64 5.73 -3.61
C PRO A 87 -13.03 4.59 -4.44
N ILE A 88 -13.77 3.49 -4.50
CA ILE A 88 -13.68 2.50 -5.59
C ILE A 88 -14.84 2.82 -6.54
N LEU A 89 -14.52 3.32 -7.73
CA LEU A 89 -15.52 3.74 -8.71
C LEU A 89 -16.32 2.54 -9.27
N PRO A 90 -17.48 2.76 -9.90
CA PRO A 90 -18.24 1.69 -10.56
C PRO A 90 -17.42 0.92 -11.61
N SER A 91 -16.47 1.58 -12.26
CA SER A 91 -15.51 0.96 -13.19
C SER A 91 -14.50 0.05 -12.48
N GLY A 92 -14.51 -0.03 -11.15
CA GLY A 92 -13.50 -0.67 -10.33
C GLY A 92 -12.24 0.17 -10.13
N GLN A 93 -12.15 1.37 -10.71
CA GLN A 93 -10.97 2.22 -10.56
C GLN A 93 -10.72 2.61 -9.09
N LEU A 94 -9.47 2.51 -8.65
CA LEU A 94 -9.03 2.95 -7.33
C LEU A 94 -8.63 4.43 -7.38
N CYS A 95 -9.25 5.25 -6.53
CA CYS A 95 -8.92 6.67 -6.43
C CYS A 95 -8.48 7.00 -5.01
N SER A 96 -7.20 6.83 -4.69
CA SER A 96 -6.66 7.21 -3.39
C SER A 96 -6.74 8.73 -3.22
N LEU A 97 -7.39 9.19 -2.13
CA LEU A 97 -7.56 10.62 -1.87
C LEU A 97 -6.37 11.16 -1.05
N PRO A 98 -5.57 12.10 -1.59
CA PRO A 98 -4.51 12.78 -0.85
C PRO A 98 -5.11 13.64 0.26
N ILE A 99 -4.54 13.65 1.46
CA ILE A 99 -5.13 14.32 2.64
C ILE A 99 -5.26 15.84 2.45
N PRO A 100 -6.34 16.48 2.95
CA PRO A 100 -6.44 17.93 2.93
C PRO A 100 -5.38 18.53 3.86
N ASP A 101 -4.83 19.69 3.48
CA ASP A 101 -3.98 20.46 4.39
C ASP A 101 -4.87 21.27 5.35
N THR A 102 -4.67 21.06 6.67
CA THR A 102 -5.41 21.78 7.73
C THR A 102 -4.66 23.00 8.27
N HIS A 103 -3.46 23.26 7.77
CA HIS A 103 -2.54 24.32 8.13
C HIS A 103 -1.91 24.98 6.87
N PRO A 104 -2.71 25.47 5.91
CA PRO A 104 -2.21 25.98 4.64
C PRO A 104 -1.28 27.19 4.83
N GLU A 105 -1.39 27.92 5.94
CA GLU A 105 -0.49 29.01 6.32
C GLU A 105 0.97 28.56 6.50
N ARG A 106 1.20 27.27 6.79
CA ARG A 106 2.54 26.68 6.95
C ARG A 106 3.16 26.29 5.61
N GLN A 107 2.42 26.45 4.52
CA GLN A 107 2.82 26.05 3.19
C GLN A 107 3.03 27.27 2.31
N LYS A 108 3.92 27.14 1.33
CA LYS A 108 4.19 28.15 0.31
C LYS A 108 3.17 28.06 -0.80
N ASN A 109 3.15 26.93 -1.51
CA ASN A 109 2.25 26.68 -2.62
C ASN A 109 1.85 25.21 -2.69
N LEU A 110 0.70 24.86 -2.10
CA LEU A 110 0.12 23.53 -2.27
C LEU A 110 -0.91 23.52 -3.39
N ARG A 111 -0.92 22.39 -4.10
CA ARG A 111 -1.97 22.06 -5.07
C ARG A 111 -3.33 21.96 -4.38
N ARG A 112 -4.37 22.28 -5.13
CA ARG A 112 -5.78 22.11 -4.74
C ARG A 112 -6.37 20.87 -5.42
N TYR A 113 -7.45 20.32 -4.88
CA TYR A 113 -8.09 19.15 -5.48
C TYR A 113 -8.59 19.37 -6.91
N ALA A 114 -8.99 20.60 -7.27
CA ALA A 114 -9.43 20.96 -8.61
C ALA A 114 -8.34 20.79 -9.67
N GLU A 115 -7.06 20.80 -9.26
CA GLU A 115 -5.92 20.68 -10.16
C GLU A 115 -5.53 19.22 -10.44
N ILE A 116 -6.13 18.25 -9.73
CA ILE A 116 -5.73 16.85 -9.77
C ILE A 116 -6.80 16.01 -10.49
N GLN A 117 -6.34 15.12 -11.37
CA GLN A 117 -7.18 14.17 -12.10
C GLN A 117 -7.06 12.75 -11.53
N ALA A 118 -8.19 12.05 -11.49
CA ALA A 118 -8.29 10.62 -11.22
C ALA A 118 -8.82 9.91 -12.47
N GLY A 119 -7.93 9.65 -13.44
CA GLY A 119 -8.36 9.29 -14.79
C GLY A 119 -9.03 10.50 -15.43
N ASP A 120 -10.22 10.33 -15.98
CA ASP A 120 -10.99 11.42 -16.60
C ASP A 120 -11.87 12.21 -15.62
N ILE A 121 -11.76 11.91 -14.31
CA ILE A 121 -12.60 12.53 -13.29
C ILE A 121 -11.78 13.55 -12.50
N PRO A 122 -12.21 14.82 -12.45
CA PRO A 122 -11.61 15.82 -11.58
C PRO A 122 -11.73 15.41 -10.12
N LEU A 123 -10.60 15.32 -9.41
CA LEU A 123 -10.56 14.87 -8.02
C LEU A 123 -11.37 15.80 -7.11
N GLY A 124 -11.39 17.11 -7.43
CA GLY A 124 -12.24 18.11 -6.80
C GLY A 124 -13.73 17.73 -6.76
N LYS A 125 -14.27 17.13 -7.82
CA LYS A 125 -15.67 16.66 -7.86
C LYS A 125 -15.88 15.48 -6.91
N LEU A 126 -14.98 14.49 -6.95
CA LEU A 126 -15.06 13.32 -6.07
C LEU A 126 -15.06 13.72 -4.60
N VAL A 127 -14.12 14.58 -4.19
CA VAL A 127 -14.03 15.00 -2.79
C VAL A 127 -15.22 15.85 -2.38
N ALA A 128 -15.72 16.75 -3.23
CA ALA A 128 -16.89 17.58 -2.93
C ALA A 128 -18.14 16.72 -2.76
N ASP A 129 -18.43 15.82 -3.69
CA ASP A 129 -19.61 14.95 -3.63
C ASP A 129 -19.55 14.03 -2.40
N LEU A 130 -18.44 13.31 -2.19
CA LEU A 130 -18.30 12.34 -1.12
C LEU A 130 -18.20 12.97 0.28
N SER A 131 -17.71 14.20 0.37
CA SER A 131 -17.64 14.95 1.63
C SER A 131 -18.91 15.74 1.93
N ARG A 132 -19.89 15.77 1.01
CA ARG A 132 -21.04 16.69 1.05
C ARG A 132 -20.58 18.14 1.19
N GLU A 133 -19.67 18.55 0.31
CA GLU A 133 -19.12 19.90 0.17
C GLU A 133 -18.34 20.41 1.40
N ARG A 134 -18.07 19.56 2.39
CA ARG A 134 -17.17 19.88 3.51
C ARG A 134 -15.72 20.07 3.05
N ILE A 135 -15.29 19.35 2.01
CA ILE A 135 -14.01 19.55 1.33
C ILE A 135 -14.33 20.05 -0.07
N LEU A 136 -13.82 21.23 -0.41
CA LEU A 136 -14.12 21.90 -1.66
C LEU A 136 -13.03 21.60 -2.70
N PRO A 137 -13.33 21.75 -4.01
CA PRO A 137 -12.32 21.62 -5.07
C PRO A 137 -11.13 22.56 -4.87
N THR A 138 -11.35 23.73 -4.25
CA THR A 138 -10.31 24.72 -3.94
C THR A 138 -9.52 24.40 -2.68
N THR A 139 -9.86 23.37 -1.90
CA THR A 139 -9.12 23.00 -0.69
C THR A 139 -7.70 22.54 -1.04
N PRO A 140 -6.65 23.11 -0.41
CA PRO A 140 -5.27 22.64 -0.57
C PRO A 140 -5.09 21.20 -0.08
N THR A 141 -4.23 20.42 -0.74
CA THR A 141 -4.05 19.00 -0.48
C THR A 141 -2.59 18.55 -0.55
N HIS A 142 -2.25 17.52 0.23
CA HIS A 142 -0.95 16.86 0.19
C HIS A 142 -0.97 15.71 -0.81
N LEU A 143 -0.64 15.99 -2.08
CA LEU A 143 -0.40 14.93 -3.08
C LEU A 143 0.87 14.15 -2.71
N ASP A 144 0.72 13.22 -1.77
CA ASP A 144 1.75 12.33 -1.24
C ASP A 144 1.12 10.98 -0.85
N PRO A 145 1.62 9.83 -1.35
CA PRO A 145 2.69 9.72 -2.33
C PRO A 145 2.21 10.17 -3.71
N ASP A 146 3.10 10.80 -4.45
CA ASP A 146 2.84 11.26 -5.80
C ASP A 146 3.26 10.18 -6.81
N LEU A 147 2.30 9.33 -7.20
CA LEU A 147 2.56 8.08 -7.93
C LEU A 147 2.05 8.06 -9.37
N ASN A 148 1.21 9.02 -9.78
CA ASN A 148 0.53 9.00 -11.07
C ASN A 148 1.00 10.15 -11.96
N ALA A 149 1.75 9.85 -13.02
CA ALA A 149 2.21 10.86 -13.97
C ALA A 149 1.06 11.65 -14.60
N ALA A 150 -0.09 11.00 -14.82
CA ALA A 150 -1.25 11.60 -15.48
C ALA A 150 -2.15 12.45 -14.57
N SER A 151 -1.88 12.50 -13.26
CA SER A 151 -2.79 13.21 -12.33
C SER A 151 -2.65 14.73 -12.39
N VAL A 152 -1.48 15.25 -12.76
CA VAL A 152 -1.21 16.69 -12.95
C VAL A 152 -0.11 16.87 -14.02
N PRO A 153 0.03 18.06 -14.64
CA PRO A 153 1.15 18.34 -15.55
C PRO A 153 2.51 18.17 -14.85
N ARG A 154 3.47 17.53 -15.54
CA ARG A 154 4.78 17.17 -15.00
C ARG A 154 5.91 17.85 -15.75
N LEU A 155 6.96 18.23 -15.03
CA LEU A 155 8.22 18.62 -15.64
C LEU A 155 8.97 17.39 -16.19
N PRO A 156 9.81 17.54 -17.23
CA PRO A 156 10.62 16.45 -17.76
C PRO A 156 11.45 15.74 -16.68
N GLY A 157 11.57 14.43 -16.80
CA GLY A 157 12.30 13.59 -15.85
C GLY A 157 11.55 13.29 -14.55
N TRP A 158 10.26 13.66 -14.45
CA TRP A 158 9.42 13.30 -13.30
C TRP A 158 9.45 11.81 -13.03
N ARG A 159 9.53 11.45 -11.74
CA ARG A 159 9.42 10.08 -11.26
C ARG A 159 8.47 10.04 -10.06
N PRO A 160 7.81 8.89 -9.80
CA PRO A 160 7.04 8.71 -8.59
C PRO A 160 7.87 9.04 -7.36
N VAL A 161 7.27 9.78 -6.43
CA VAL A 161 7.95 10.30 -5.25
C VAL A 161 7.06 10.19 -4.02
N PHE A 162 7.70 9.94 -2.88
CA PHE A 162 7.06 9.79 -1.59
C PHE A 162 7.82 10.59 -0.54
N GLY A 163 7.14 11.44 0.23
CA GLY A 163 7.71 12.21 1.33
C GLY A 163 7.36 11.65 2.70
N GLN A 164 8.32 11.65 3.62
CA GLN A 164 8.05 11.29 5.01
C GLN A 164 8.81 12.20 5.98
N SER A 165 8.16 12.51 7.11
CA SER A 165 8.73 13.40 8.13
C SER A 165 8.48 12.93 9.56
N GLY A 166 9.23 13.52 10.50
CA GLY A 166 9.07 13.30 11.93
C GLY A 166 9.27 11.84 12.35
N ALA A 167 8.44 11.36 13.27
CA ALA A 167 8.59 10.02 13.86
C ALA A 167 8.50 8.88 12.83
N ALA A 168 7.68 9.04 11.78
CA ALA A 168 7.57 8.04 10.73
C ALA A 168 8.85 7.96 9.90
N GLU A 169 9.47 9.10 9.60
CA GLU A 169 10.77 9.15 8.90
C GLU A 169 11.90 8.62 9.79
N THR A 170 11.94 9.02 11.06
CA THR A 170 12.87 8.43 12.04
C THR A 170 12.76 6.91 12.10
N HIS A 171 11.54 6.37 11.98
CA HIS A 171 11.35 4.93 11.95
C HIS A 171 11.94 4.30 10.68
N LEU A 172 11.67 4.86 9.50
CA LEU A 172 12.25 4.38 8.24
C LEU A 172 13.78 4.36 8.30
N GLN A 173 14.40 5.42 8.82
CA GLN A 173 15.86 5.49 9.06
C GLN A 173 16.35 4.39 10.00
N ARG A 174 15.66 4.18 11.13
CA ARG A 174 16.02 3.13 12.11
C ARG A 174 15.92 1.72 11.54
N GLN A 175 14.99 1.49 10.62
CA GLN A 175 14.85 0.23 9.90
C GLN A 175 15.82 0.12 8.71
N GLY A 176 16.61 1.15 8.43
CA GLY A 176 17.53 1.18 7.29
C GLY A 176 16.81 1.09 5.96
N VAL A 177 15.63 1.72 5.84
CA VAL A 177 14.91 1.80 4.56
C VAL A 177 15.65 2.74 3.62
N GLY A 178 15.98 2.25 2.42
CA GLY A 178 16.81 2.97 1.46
C GLY A 178 16.75 2.35 0.06
N PRO A 179 17.74 2.64 -0.81
CA PRO A 179 17.80 2.13 -2.17
C PRO A 179 17.55 0.62 -2.27
N GLY A 180 16.68 0.21 -3.20
CA GLY A 180 16.28 -1.18 -3.42
C GLY A 180 15.03 -1.63 -2.66
N ASP A 181 14.71 -0.98 -1.54
CA ASP A 181 13.52 -1.30 -0.72
C ASP A 181 12.22 -0.89 -1.43
N LEU A 182 11.11 -1.59 -1.17
CA LEU A 182 9.83 -1.48 -1.87
C LEU A 182 8.72 -1.02 -0.94
N PHE A 183 8.20 0.19 -1.14
CA PHE A 183 6.95 0.62 -0.53
C PHE A 183 5.75 0.02 -1.28
N LEU A 184 4.80 -0.52 -0.51
CA LEU A 184 3.43 -0.78 -0.91
C LEU A 184 2.51 0.15 -0.14
N PHE A 185 1.83 1.04 -0.85
CA PHE A 185 0.93 2.00 -0.25
C PHE A 185 -0.47 1.43 -0.18
N TYR A 186 -1.11 1.57 0.97
CA TYR A 186 -2.51 1.19 1.15
C TYR A 186 -3.30 2.30 1.81
N GLY A 187 -4.61 2.30 1.55
CA GLY A 187 -5.54 3.29 2.07
C GLY A 187 -6.85 2.66 2.52
N TRP A 188 -7.73 3.49 3.07
CA TRP A 188 -9.10 3.12 3.38
C TRP A 188 -9.98 3.38 2.17
N PHE A 189 -10.65 2.35 1.67
CA PHE A 189 -11.50 2.40 0.48
C PHE A 189 -12.92 1.91 0.74
N ARG A 190 -13.88 2.45 -0.01
CA ARG A 190 -15.28 1.98 -0.07
C ARG A 190 -15.84 2.20 -1.47
N GLN A 191 -16.72 1.30 -1.90
CA GLN A 191 -17.38 1.40 -3.20
C GLN A 191 -18.33 2.59 -3.27
N VAL A 192 -18.32 3.27 -4.42
CA VAL A 192 -19.22 4.37 -4.75
C VAL A 192 -20.04 4.08 -6.00
N GLU A 193 -21.18 4.75 -6.09
CA GLU A 193 -22.06 4.79 -7.25
C GLU A 193 -22.32 6.24 -7.66
N VAL A 194 -22.85 6.43 -8.87
CA VAL A 194 -23.33 7.73 -9.35
C VAL A 194 -24.85 7.75 -9.22
N ALA A 195 -25.37 8.73 -8.49
CA ALA A 195 -26.80 9.01 -8.38
C ALA A 195 -27.01 10.53 -8.47
N ASP A 196 -28.00 10.97 -9.24
CA ASP A 196 -28.31 12.39 -9.45
C ASP A 196 -27.07 13.22 -9.85
N SER A 197 -26.26 12.66 -10.77
CA SER A 197 -25.00 13.25 -11.25
C SER A 197 -23.92 13.51 -10.17
N ARG A 198 -24.07 12.90 -8.99
CA ARG A 198 -23.12 12.99 -7.87
C ARG A 198 -22.61 11.61 -7.46
N PHE A 199 -21.36 11.58 -6.97
CA PHE A 199 -20.81 10.37 -6.37
C PHE A 199 -21.33 10.20 -4.94
N ARG A 200 -21.78 9.00 -4.60
CA ARG A 200 -22.13 8.63 -3.23
C ARG A 200 -21.66 7.22 -2.91
N TYR A 201 -21.45 6.92 -1.63
CA TYR A 201 -21.16 5.54 -1.24
C TYR A 201 -22.36 4.64 -1.49
N VAL A 202 -22.08 3.45 -2.02
CA VAL A 202 -23.09 2.40 -2.13
C VAL A 202 -23.58 2.05 -0.73
N PRO A 203 -24.90 2.03 -0.46
CA PRO A 203 -25.43 1.64 0.84
C PRO A 203 -24.90 0.28 1.29
N ASN A 204 -24.49 0.18 2.56
CA ASN A 204 -23.93 -1.04 3.16
C ASN A 204 -22.65 -1.59 2.50
N ALA A 205 -22.02 -0.85 1.58
CA ALA A 205 -20.73 -1.25 1.04
C ALA A 205 -19.65 -1.26 2.12
N ARG A 206 -18.85 -2.33 2.10
CA ARG A 206 -17.86 -2.61 3.12
C ARG A 206 -16.64 -1.71 2.99
N ASP A 207 -16.01 -1.49 4.14
CA ASP A 207 -14.76 -0.75 4.27
C ASP A 207 -13.56 -1.67 4.11
N TRP A 208 -12.65 -1.30 3.21
CA TRP A 208 -11.46 -2.10 2.91
C TRP A 208 -10.19 -1.30 3.16
N HIS A 209 -9.15 -1.96 3.67
CA HIS A 209 -7.78 -1.56 3.41
C HIS A 209 -7.30 -2.22 2.12
N VAL A 210 -6.89 -1.40 1.16
CA VAL A 210 -6.52 -1.85 -0.20
C VAL A 210 -5.18 -1.22 -0.58
N LEU A 211 -4.29 -2.04 -1.15
CA LEU A 211 -3.08 -1.58 -1.81
C LEU A 211 -3.46 -0.77 -3.05
N PHE A 212 -3.02 0.49 -3.13
CA PHE A 212 -3.35 1.39 -4.24
C PHE A 212 -2.13 1.82 -5.06
N GLY A 213 -0.90 1.57 -4.58
CA GLY A 213 0.30 1.85 -5.35
C GLY A 213 1.57 1.27 -4.75
N TRP A 214 2.68 1.44 -5.47
CA TRP A 214 4.00 0.97 -5.07
C TRP A 214 5.08 2.00 -5.42
N LEU A 215 6.23 1.90 -4.75
CA LEU A 215 7.45 2.64 -5.06
C LEU A 215 8.67 1.85 -4.58
N GLN A 216 9.51 1.40 -5.49
CA GLN A 216 10.83 0.88 -5.16
C GLN A 216 11.84 2.02 -5.16
N VAL A 217 12.53 2.20 -4.04
CA VAL A 217 13.42 3.33 -3.80
C VAL A 217 14.65 3.21 -4.69
N GLU A 218 14.91 4.25 -5.47
CA GLU A 218 16.25 4.46 -6.05
C GLU A 218 17.13 5.20 -5.07
N ARG A 219 16.61 6.30 -4.50
CA ARG A 219 17.35 7.14 -3.57
C ARG A 219 16.43 7.82 -2.57
N ARG A 220 16.99 8.09 -1.40
CA ARG A 220 16.40 8.90 -0.34
C ARG A 220 17.16 10.23 -0.27
N ILE A 221 16.46 11.35 -0.38
CA ILE A 221 17.01 12.70 -0.31
C ILE A 221 16.48 13.37 0.97
N PRO A 222 17.32 13.64 1.99
CA PRO A 222 16.93 14.49 3.11
C PRO A 222 16.57 15.90 2.62
N LEU A 223 15.52 16.51 3.18
CA LEU A 223 15.14 17.88 2.82
C LEU A 223 16.16 18.95 3.25
N THR A 224 17.12 18.58 4.11
CA THR A 224 18.29 19.42 4.42
C THR A 224 19.28 19.50 3.26
N ALA A 225 19.25 18.56 2.31
CA ALA A 225 20.10 18.52 1.13
C ALA A 225 19.34 19.12 -0.08
N VAL A 226 18.93 20.38 0.02
CA VAL A 226 18.06 21.04 -0.97
C VAL A 226 18.64 21.02 -2.39
N ALA A 227 19.96 21.11 -2.52
CA ALA A 227 20.65 21.07 -3.81
C ALA A 227 20.46 19.74 -4.57
N ASP A 228 20.13 18.66 -3.87
CA ASP A 228 19.93 17.33 -4.47
C ASP A 228 18.47 17.08 -4.89
N ILE A 229 17.55 17.99 -4.54
CA ILE A 229 16.13 17.90 -4.90
C ILE A 229 15.95 18.25 -6.38
N PRO A 230 15.46 17.31 -7.22
CA PRO A 230 15.25 17.59 -8.62
C PRO A 230 14.21 18.70 -8.84
N PRO A 231 14.36 19.55 -9.87
CA PRO A 231 13.38 20.61 -10.16
C PRO A 231 11.95 20.10 -10.32
N TRP A 232 11.75 18.91 -10.91
CA TRP A 232 10.44 18.29 -11.09
C TRP A 232 9.77 17.83 -9.78
N ALA A 233 10.53 17.72 -8.69
CA ALA A 233 10.02 17.36 -7.36
C ALA A 233 9.81 18.58 -6.46
N ALA A 234 10.19 19.78 -6.93
CA ALA A 234 10.21 20.98 -6.10
C ALA A 234 8.82 21.38 -5.62
N ASP A 235 7.76 21.05 -6.36
CA ASP A 235 6.35 21.30 -6.00
C ASP A 235 5.76 20.27 -5.03
N HIS A 236 6.52 19.23 -4.65
CA HIS A 236 6.08 18.20 -3.72
C HIS A 236 5.73 18.81 -2.35
N PRO A 237 4.64 18.39 -1.66
CA PRO A 237 4.17 19.04 -0.42
C PRO A 237 5.24 19.19 0.67
N HIS A 238 6.20 18.28 0.75
CA HIS A 238 7.31 18.35 1.70
C HIS A 238 8.29 19.50 1.38
N CYS A 239 8.52 19.81 0.11
CA CYS A 239 9.36 20.93 -0.34
C CYS A 239 8.65 22.29 -0.19
N GLN A 240 7.32 22.28 -0.03
CA GLN A 240 6.48 23.46 0.05
C GLN A 240 6.32 24.01 1.47
N ARG A 241 6.88 23.35 2.48
CA ARG A 241 6.83 23.84 3.87
C ARG A 241 7.59 25.15 4.01
N ARG A 242 7.00 26.12 4.72
CA ARG A 242 7.67 27.37 5.10
C ARG A 242 8.74 27.13 6.15
N GLN A 243 8.47 26.22 7.08
CA GLN A 243 9.40 25.78 8.10
C GLN A 243 9.72 24.29 7.88
N PRO A 244 10.99 23.92 7.65
CA PRO A 244 11.36 22.53 7.42
C PRO A 244 11.14 21.72 8.70
N LEU A 245 10.56 20.52 8.55
CA LEU A 245 10.56 19.53 9.62
C LEU A 245 11.90 18.78 9.59
N ASN A 246 12.31 18.26 10.75
CA ASN A 246 13.50 17.43 10.87
C ASN A 246 13.21 16.22 11.78
N PRO A 247 13.38 14.96 11.30
CA PRO A 247 13.78 14.62 9.93
C PRO A 247 12.63 14.79 8.93
N ASP A 248 13.00 15.05 7.69
CA ASP A 248 12.10 15.11 6.53
C ASP A 248 12.88 14.69 5.28
N ALA A 249 12.29 13.86 4.43
CA ALA A 249 12.97 13.31 3.26
C ALA A 249 11.99 12.93 2.14
N LEU A 250 12.51 12.97 0.91
CA LEU A 250 11.87 12.37 -0.26
C LEU A 250 12.50 11.00 -0.57
N TYR A 251 11.68 10.05 -0.97
CA TYR A 251 12.06 8.77 -1.55
C TYR A 251 11.66 8.80 -3.01
N ILE A 252 12.65 8.75 -3.90
CA ILE A 252 12.43 8.77 -5.34
C ILE A 252 12.40 7.33 -5.86
N ALA A 253 11.40 7.02 -6.69
CA ALA A 253 11.30 5.72 -7.34
C ALA A 253 12.45 5.44 -8.31
N ARG A 254 12.78 4.16 -8.46
CA ARG A 254 13.50 3.66 -9.64
C ARG A 254 12.70 3.91 -10.92
N GLU A 255 13.39 3.93 -12.05
CA GLU A 255 12.71 3.95 -13.36
C GLU A 255 11.93 2.66 -13.60
N LYS A 256 12.57 1.52 -13.32
CA LYS A 256 11.98 0.18 -13.39
C LYS A 256 12.14 -0.58 -12.09
N LEU A 257 11.17 -1.44 -11.81
CA LEU A 257 11.28 -2.41 -10.73
C LEU A 257 12.44 -3.36 -11.00
N ALA A 258 13.30 -3.51 -10.00
CA ALA A 258 14.39 -4.49 -9.98
C ALA A 258 13.94 -5.73 -9.20
N LEU A 259 12.96 -6.46 -9.75
CA LEU A 259 12.41 -7.68 -9.18
C LEU A 259 12.45 -8.82 -10.22
N PRO A 260 12.81 -10.06 -9.84
CA PRO A 260 12.88 -11.17 -10.79
C PRO A 260 11.55 -11.39 -11.53
N GLY A 261 11.61 -11.43 -12.87
CA GLY A 261 10.45 -11.69 -13.72
C GLY A 261 9.41 -10.57 -13.81
N VAL A 262 9.71 -9.37 -13.32
CA VAL A 262 8.80 -8.22 -13.36
C VAL A 262 9.36 -7.12 -14.25
N ASP A 263 8.64 -6.76 -15.33
CA ASP A 263 8.94 -5.59 -16.17
C ASP A 263 7.84 -4.53 -15.98
N LEU A 264 8.00 -3.72 -14.94
CA LEU A 264 7.07 -2.66 -14.56
C LEU A 264 7.84 -1.41 -14.12
N PRO A 265 7.23 -0.21 -14.18
CA PRO A 265 7.82 1.00 -13.63
C PRO A 265 8.15 0.85 -12.13
N GLY A 266 9.25 1.49 -11.69
CA GLY A 266 9.70 1.42 -10.30
C GLY A 266 8.70 1.96 -9.28
N GLY A 267 7.76 2.80 -9.70
CA GLY A 267 6.61 3.22 -8.89
C GLY A 267 5.38 3.46 -9.75
N GLY A 268 4.20 3.40 -9.13
CA GLY A 268 2.94 3.57 -9.84
C GLY A 268 1.72 3.28 -8.97
N ILE A 269 0.55 3.28 -9.61
CA ILE A 269 -0.74 2.97 -8.98
C ILE A 269 -1.31 1.67 -9.51
N PHE A 270 -2.09 0.97 -8.68
CA PHE A 270 -2.99 -0.08 -9.17
C PHE A 270 -4.22 0.58 -9.76
N PRO A 271 -4.50 0.43 -11.07
CA PRO A 271 -5.55 1.20 -11.73
C PRO A 271 -6.94 0.76 -11.30
N ARG A 272 -7.13 -0.53 -10.96
CA ARG A 272 -8.43 -1.11 -10.61
C ARG A 272 -8.32 -1.99 -9.38
N PHE A 273 -9.41 -2.05 -8.62
CA PHE A 273 -9.57 -2.94 -7.49
C PHE A 273 -9.53 -4.40 -7.95
N HIS A 274 -8.82 -5.22 -7.17
CA HIS A 274 -8.77 -6.66 -7.32
C HIS A 274 -8.72 -7.29 -5.92
N GLY A 275 -9.27 -8.50 -5.77
CA GLY A 275 -9.30 -9.19 -4.48
C GLY A 275 -7.89 -9.41 -3.89
N GLY A 276 -6.88 -9.60 -4.72
CA GLY A 276 -5.47 -9.73 -4.31
C GLY A 276 -4.82 -8.44 -3.80
N LEU A 277 -5.44 -7.28 -4.01
CA LEU A 277 -4.97 -5.99 -3.46
C LEU A 277 -5.59 -5.68 -2.10
N ARG A 278 -6.62 -6.42 -1.69
CA ARG A 278 -7.32 -6.20 -0.43
C ARG A 278 -6.51 -6.81 0.71
N LEU A 279 -6.13 -5.96 1.67
CA LEU A 279 -5.51 -6.39 2.92
C LEU A 279 -6.55 -6.88 3.92
N THR A 280 -7.70 -6.21 4.01
CA THR A 280 -8.77 -6.59 4.93
C THR A 280 -9.29 -7.99 4.66
N ASP A 281 -9.50 -8.76 5.73
CA ASP A 281 -10.07 -10.10 5.63
C ASP A 281 -11.53 -10.03 5.12
N PRO A 282 -11.89 -10.73 4.02
CA PRO A 282 -13.26 -10.74 3.50
C PRO A 282 -14.31 -11.26 4.48
N ALA A 283 -13.94 -12.09 5.45
CA ALA A 283 -14.85 -12.65 6.45
C ALA A 283 -14.97 -11.77 7.71
N SER A 284 -14.20 -10.68 7.83
CA SER A 284 -14.18 -9.83 9.03
C SER A 284 -14.89 -8.51 8.80
N GLU A 285 -15.81 -8.11 9.69
CA GLU A 285 -16.42 -6.77 9.69
C GLU A 285 -15.45 -5.65 10.10
N GLN A 286 -14.31 -5.99 10.70
CA GLN A 286 -13.30 -5.01 11.06
C GLN A 286 -12.33 -4.76 9.90
N ARG A 287 -12.33 -3.52 9.37
CA ARG A 287 -11.40 -3.06 8.31
C ARG A 287 -9.92 -3.34 8.64
N SER A 288 -9.55 -3.24 9.91
CA SER A 288 -8.18 -3.43 10.40
C SER A 288 -7.76 -4.89 10.59
N ARG A 289 -8.70 -5.85 10.51
CA ARG A 289 -8.33 -7.27 10.52
C ARG A 289 -7.91 -7.66 9.12
N TRP A 290 -6.66 -8.04 8.97
CA TRP A 290 -6.06 -8.31 7.67
C TRP A 290 -5.90 -9.78 7.41
N ARG A 291 -5.98 -10.17 6.15
CA ARG A 291 -5.55 -11.47 5.66
C ARG A 291 -4.31 -11.27 4.80
N LEU A 292 -3.16 -11.66 5.32
CA LEU A 292 -1.86 -11.54 4.64
C LEU A 292 -1.35 -12.93 4.25
N PRO A 293 -0.49 -13.04 3.23
CA PRO A 293 0.20 -14.28 2.93
C PRO A 293 0.90 -14.85 4.17
N ALA A 294 0.86 -16.17 4.33
CA ALA A 294 1.53 -16.87 5.43
C ALA A 294 3.01 -16.48 5.62
N TRP A 295 3.67 -15.97 4.57
CA TRP A 295 5.04 -15.53 4.67
C TRP A 295 5.27 -14.25 5.50
N PHE A 296 4.22 -13.50 5.83
CA PHE A 296 4.32 -12.37 6.76
C PHE A 296 4.39 -12.78 8.24
N HIS A 297 4.04 -14.02 8.56
CA HIS A 297 4.01 -14.51 9.93
C HIS A 297 5.42 -14.47 10.56
N PRO A 298 5.59 -13.95 11.80
CA PRO A 298 6.89 -13.67 12.40
C PRO A 298 7.65 -14.93 12.85
N VAL A 299 6.94 -16.03 13.15
CA VAL A 299 7.57 -17.27 13.62
C VAL A 299 8.42 -17.91 12.52
N LYS A 300 9.63 -18.34 12.90
CA LYS A 300 10.64 -18.95 12.00
C LYS A 300 11.05 -18.03 10.83
N ARG A 301 11.04 -16.71 11.05
CA ARG A 301 11.55 -15.73 10.08
C ARG A 301 12.65 -14.86 10.63
N SER A 302 13.55 -14.48 9.73
CA SER A 302 14.64 -13.52 9.99
C SER A 302 14.14 -12.08 10.15
N SER A 303 12.90 -11.79 9.73
CA SER A 303 12.28 -10.48 9.82
C SER A 303 10.76 -10.61 9.94
N ALA A 304 10.14 -9.56 10.49
CA ALA A 304 8.71 -9.45 10.67
C ALA A 304 8.29 -7.99 10.47
N LEU A 305 6.98 -7.76 10.32
CA LEU A 305 6.43 -6.40 10.34
C LEU A 305 6.84 -5.70 11.64
N SER A 306 7.55 -4.58 11.53
CA SER A 306 8.18 -3.91 12.68
C SER A 306 7.22 -3.50 13.82
N TYR A 307 5.91 -3.40 13.56
CA TYR A 307 4.87 -3.13 14.58
C TYR A 307 3.99 -4.34 14.93
N HIS A 308 4.21 -5.45 14.24
CA HIS A 308 3.50 -6.70 14.41
C HIS A 308 4.48 -7.87 14.54
N GLY A 309 5.66 -7.63 15.12
CA GLY A 309 6.67 -8.68 15.34
C GLY A 309 6.27 -9.72 16.40
N ARG A 310 5.28 -9.41 17.23
CA ARG A 310 4.77 -10.35 18.25
C ARG A 310 3.84 -11.37 17.60
N ALA A 311 4.16 -12.65 17.76
CA ALA A 311 3.37 -13.76 17.22
C ALA A 311 1.93 -13.82 17.75
N ASP A 312 1.67 -13.33 18.98
CA ASP A 312 0.33 -13.31 19.58
C ASP A 312 -0.65 -12.32 18.91
N ARG A 313 -0.16 -11.49 17.97
CA ARG A 313 -1.01 -10.65 17.10
C ARG A 313 -1.41 -11.35 15.80
N TRP A 314 -0.95 -12.58 15.59
CA TRP A 314 -1.18 -13.35 14.38
C TRP A 314 -2.03 -14.59 14.67
N GLU A 315 -2.95 -14.86 13.77
CA GLU A 315 -3.74 -16.08 13.71
C GLU A 315 -3.49 -16.76 12.37
N THR A 316 -3.51 -18.09 12.31
CA THR A 316 -3.44 -18.81 11.04
C THR A 316 -4.84 -19.07 10.52
N ALA A 317 -5.10 -18.71 9.26
CA ALA A 317 -6.39 -18.95 8.61
C ALA A 317 -6.64 -20.47 8.54
N GLY A 318 -7.70 -20.93 9.20
CA GLY A 318 -8.04 -22.36 9.33
C GLY A 318 -7.98 -22.90 10.77
N CYS A 319 -7.32 -22.21 11.70
CA CYS A 319 -7.43 -22.52 13.13
C CYS A 319 -8.60 -21.74 13.73
N ARG A 320 -9.78 -22.36 13.88
CA ARG A 320 -10.84 -21.81 14.73
C ARG A 320 -10.31 -21.77 16.17
N VAL A 321 -10.27 -20.58 16.78
CA VAL A 321 -10.11 -20.44 18.23
C VAL A 321 -11.49 -20.05 18.79
N PRO A 322 -11.93 -20.62 19.93
CA PRO A 322 -13.32 -20.52 20.39
C PRO A 322 -13.70 -19.08 20.78
N GLU A 323 -15.00 -18.81 20.70
CA GLU A 323 -15.65 -17.62 21.23
C GLU A 323 -15.24 -17.38 22.69
N ASN A 324 -14.42 -16.37 22.93
CA ASN A 324 -14.48 -15.63 24.19
C ASN A 324 -14.06 -14.18 23.94
N GLY A 325 -14.92 -13.28 24.41
CA GLY A 325 -14.93 -11.86 24.08
C GLY A 325 -13.66 -11.14 24.49
N GLY A 326 -13.03 -10.52 23.51
CA GLY A 326 -11.82 -9.74 23.68
C GLY A 326 -11.23 -9.32 22.34
N ALA A 327 -12.03 -8.70 21.47
CA ALA A 327 -11.57 -8.27 20.16
C ALA A 327 -10.42 -7.25 20.30
N ARG A 328 -9.19 -7.71 20.09
CA ARG A 328 -8.02 -6.87 19.80
C ARG A 328 -7.68 -7.05 18.31
N PRO A 329 -7.18 -6.02 17.62
CA PRO A 329 -6.95 -6.09 16.17
C PRO A 329 -5.91 -7.16 15.83
N GLY A 330 -6.36 -8.25 15.20
CA GLY A 330 -5.54 -9.39 14.79
C GLY A 330 -5.22 -9.39 13.29
N ILE A 331 -4.11 -10.03 12.92
CA ILE A 331 -3.74 -10.31 11.52
C ILE A 331 -3.87 -11.81 11.29
N CYS A 332 -4.61 -12.21 10.25
CA CYS A 332 -4.71 -13.60 9.82
C CYS A 332 -3.66 -13.89 8.72
N ALA A 333 -2.81 -14.87 8.94
CA ALA A 333 -1.88 -15.43 7.97
C ALA A 333 -2.60 -16.55 7.20
N GLY A 334 -2.74 -16.42 5.88
CA GLY A 334 -3.47 -17.37 5.03
C GLY A 334 -2.77 -17.69 3.72
#